data_AF-A0AAW1XBK8-F1
#
_entry.id   AF-A0AAW1XBK8-F1
#
_cell.length_a   1.000
_cell.length_b   1.000
_cell.length_c   1.000
_cell.angle_alpha   90.00
_cell.angle_beta   90.00
_cell.angle_gamma   90.00
#
_symmetry.space_group_name_H-M   'P 1'
#
loop_
_entity.id
_entity.type
_entity.pdbx_description
1 polymer ?
#
loop_
_entity_poly.entity_id
_entity_poly.type
_entity_poly.pdbx_seq_one_letter_code
_entity_poly.pdbx_strand_id
1 'polypeptide(L)'
;MEGSGNERHDFGKMGYGCKHYRRRCQIRAPCCNEIYPCRHCHNEATSMLSNPFDRHELVRYDVKQVVCSVCDTEQPVAPVCTNCGVSMGEYFCDICKFYDDDTEKGQFHCHDCGICRIGGRENFYHCKKCGSCYSISLRDNHCVWRTPCGTTAPFVTSSFLTR
;
A
#
# COMPACT_ATOMS: atom_id res chain seq x y z
N MET A 1 36.23 2.07 -11.44
CA MET A 1 35.58 3.36 -11.11
C MET A 1 34.07 3.13 -11.15
N GLU A 2 33.48 2.60 -10.07
CA GLU A 2 32.06 2.25 -9.97
C GLU A 2 31.41 2.92 -8.73
N GLY A 3 31.82 4.16 -8.43
CA GLY A 3 31.37 4.87 -7.23
C GLY A 3 30.23 5.88 -7.46
N SER A 4 30.04 6.39 -8.68
CA SER A 4 29.23 7.60 -8.90
C SER A 4 27.73 7.37 -9.12
N GLY A 5 27.31 6.16 -9.53
CA GLY A 5 25.90 5.89 -9.84
C GLY A 5 25.03 5.66 -8.59
N ASN A 6 25.61 5.04 -7.56
CA ASN A 6 24.85 4.60 -6.38
C ASN A 6 24.54 5.76 -5.42
N GLU A 7 25.43 6.75 -5.31
CA GLU A 7 25.26 7.91 -4.44
C GLU A 7 24.04 8.76 -4.81
N ARG A 8 23.73 8.85 -6.11
CA ARG A 8 22.59 9.63 -6.60
C ARG A 8 21.25 8.93 -6.37
N HIS A 9 21.22 7.60 -6.47
CA HIS A 9 20.01 6.82 -6.20
C HIS A 9 19.59 6.89 -4.73
N ASP A 10 20.57 6.89 -3.83
CA ASP A 10 20.36 6.85 -2.38
C ASP A 10 20.12 8.23 -1.75
N PHE A 11 20.23 9.31 -2.53
CA PHE A 11 20.04 10.66 -2.01
C PHE A 11 18.66 10.80 -1.34
N GLY A 12 18.65 11.29 -0.11
CA GLY A 12 17.43 11.48 0.67
C GLY A 12 16.81 10.21 1.26
N LYS A 13 17.44 9.04 1.12
CA LYS A 13 16.94 7.77 1.69
C LYS A 13 16.60 7.94 3.17
N MET A 14 15.42 7.49 3.58
CA MET A 14 14.88 7.62 4.96
C MET A 14 14.63 9.07 5.44
N GLY A 15 15.01 10.08 4.67
CA GLY A 15 14.83 11.51 4.99
C GLY A 15 13.44 12.06 4.67
N TYR A 16 12.63 11.33 3.89
CA TYR A 16 11.31 11.74 3.42
C TYR A 16 10.22 10.73 3.78
N GLY A 17 8.96 11.15 3.64
CA GLY A 17 7.78 10.32 3.85
C GLY A 17 6.87 10.85 4.95
N CYS A 18 6.20 9.95 5.66
CA CYS A 18 5.28 10.27 6.75
C CYS A 18 5.38 9.24 7.88
N LYS A 19 4.50 9.34 8.89
CA LYS A 19 4.40 8.36 9.98
C LYS A 19 4.02 6.94 9.51
N HIS A 20 3.45 6.80 8.32
CA HIS A 20 3.02 5.50 7.78
C HIS A 20 4.14 4.80 7.00
N TYR A 21 4.82 5.53 6.10
CA TYR A 21 5.85 4.98 5.20
C TYR A 21 7.00 5.97 5.01
N ARG A 22 8.23 5.45 4.85
CA ARG A 22 9.40 6.24 4.48
C ARG A 22 9.52 6.19 2.97
N ARG A 23 9.41 7.32 2.27
CA ARG A 23 9.46 7.32 0.80
C ARG A 23 9.80 8.69 0.27
N ARG A 24 10.45 8.74 -0.88
CA ARG A 24 10.93 9.96 -1.54
C ARG A 24 9.97 10.48 -2.61
N CYS A 25 8.69 10.12 -2.51
CA CYS A 25 7.63 10.61 -3.39
C CYS A 25 6.29 10.79 -2.66
N GLN A 26 5.48 11.71 -3.17
CA GLN A 26 4.08 11.92 -2.81
C GLN A 26 3.18 11.39 -3.94
N ILE A 27 1.93 11.07 -3.63
CA ILE A 27 0.96 10.60 -4.62
C ILE A 27 0.04 11.74 -5.03
N ARG A 28 -0.30 11.81 -6.32
CA ARG A 28 -1.44 12.60 -6.78
C ARG A 28 -2.70 11.73 -6.72
N ALA A 29 -3.63 12.10 -5.84
CA ALA A 29 -4.85 11.36 -5.60
C ALA A 29 -5.79 11.49 -6.81
N PRO A 30 -6.12 10.41 -7.53
CA PRO A 30 -6.95 10.51 -8.74
C PRO A 30 -8.41 10.92 -8.45
N CYS A 31 -8.88 10.73 -7.21
CA CYS A 31 -10.24 11.05 -6.78
C CYS A 31 -10.49 12.55 -6.60
N CYS A 32 -9.48 13.32 -6.18
CA CYS A 32 -9.62 14.74 -5.85
C CYS A 32 -8.51 15.63 -6.44
N ASN A 33 -7.55 15.04 -7.14
CA ASN A 33 -6.38 15.69 -7.74
C ASN A 33 -5.42 16.40 -6.76
N GLU A 34 -5.57 16.13 -5.46
CA GLU A 34 -4.73 16.64 -4.39
C GLU A 34 -3.48 15.78 -4.17
N ILE A 35 -2.43 16.37 -3.61
CA ILE A 35 -1.14 15.70 -3.38
C ILE A 35 -1.04 15.28 -1.91
N TYR A 36 -0.73 14.01 -1.68
CA TYR A 36 -0.60 13.47 -0.32
C TYR A 36 0.70 12.66 -0.11
N PRO A 37 1.26 12.69 1.11
CA PRO A 37 2.42 11.87 1.45
C PRO A 37 2.19 10.39 1.40
N CYS A 38 0.95 9.88 1.48
CA CYS A 38 0.56 8.49 1.19
C CYS A 38 -0.97 8.34 1.19
N ARG A 39 -1.46 7.14 0.85
CA ARG A 39 -2.92 6.84 0.87
C ARG A 39 -3.54 6.99 2.26
N HIS A 40 -2.79 6.67 3.32
CA HIS A 40 -3.28 6.79 4.69
C HIS A 40 -3.39 8.26 5.10
N CYS A 41 -2.40 9.09 4.76
CA CYS A 41 -2.49 10.53 4.94
C CYS A 41 -3.69 11.13 4.19
N HIS A 42 -3.93 10.69 2.95
CA HIS A 42 -5.12 11.07 2.20
C HIS A 42 -6.40 10.70 2.96
N ASN A 43 -6.59 9.41 3.29
CA ASN A 43 -7.83 8.93 3.92
C ASN A 43 -8.06 9.55 5.30
N GLU A 44 -7.00 9.79 6.07
CA GLU A 44 -7.08 10.51 7.34
C GLU A 44 -7.61 11.94 7.11
N ALA A 45 -7.04 12.67 6.15
CA ALA A 45 -7.47 14.04 5.83
C ALA A 45 -8.91 14.11 5.31
N THR A 46 -9.27 13.23 4.37
CA THR A 46 -10.61 13.23 3.76
C THR A 46 -11.69 12.77 4.74
N SER A 47 -11.37 11.89 5.69
CA SER A 47 -12.32 11.45 6.73
C SER A 47 -12.75 12.59 7.67
N MET A 48 -11.91 13.62 7.84
CA MET A 48 -12.14 14.76 8.72
C MET A 48 -12.89 15.92 8.05
N LEU A 49 -13.24 15.79 6.76
CA LEU A 49 -13.96 16.83 6.04
C LEU A 49 -15.36 17.04 6.63
N SER A 50 -15.71 18.33 6.77
CA SER A 50 -16.96 18.78 7.37
C SER A 50 -18.17 18.35 6.56
N ASN A 51 -18.05 18.41 5.22
CA ASN A 51 -19.06 17.93 4.30
C ASN A 51 -18.95 16.40 4.13
N PRO A 52 -19.98 15.62 4.52
CA PRO A 52 -19.95 14.17 4.38
C PRO A 52 -19.82 13.68 2.94
N PHE A 53 -20.30 14.46 1.97
CA PHE A 53 -20.24 14.10 0.54
C PHE A 53 -18.82 14.18 -0.04
N ASP A 54 -17.92 14.93 0.61
CA ASP A 54 -16.53 15.04 0.20
C ASP A 54 -15.64 13.97 0.85
N ARG A 55 -16.18 13.14 1.75
CA ARG A 55 -15.44 12.05 2.39
C ARG A 55 -15.27 10.90 1.42
N HIS A 56 -14.03 10.49 1.18
CA HIS A 56 -13.72 9.41 0.26
C HIS A 56 -12.38 8.77 0.61
N GLU A 57 -12.16 7.55 0.13
CA GLU A 57 -10.89 6.86 0.26
C GLU A 57 -10.18 6.76 -1.08
N LEU A 58 -8.85 6.80 -1.04
CA LEU A 58 -8.03 6.62 -2.21
C LEU A 58 -7.91 5.14 -2.58
N VAL A 59 -8.33 4.81 -3.80
CA VAL A 59 -8.15 3.49 -4.42
C VAL A 59 -6.71 3.38 -4.92
N ARG A 60 -5.91 2.54 -4.23
CA ARG A 60 -4.45 2.45 -4.45
C ARG A 60 -4.04 2.14 -5.90
N TYR A 61 -4.85 1.38 -6.62
CA TYR A 61 -4.57 0.95 -8.00
C TYR A 61 -4.75 2.06 -9.04
N ASP A 62 -5.53 3.09 -8.71
CA ASP A 62 -5.88 4.16 -9.65
C ASP A 62 -4.82 5.28 -9.68
N VAL A 63 -3.83 5.22 -8.79
CA VAL A 63 -2.73 6.20 -8.75
C VAL A 63 -1.87 6.03 -10.00
N LYS A 64 -1.83 7.10 -10.82
CA LYS A 64 -1.05 7.15 -12.06
C LYS A 64 0.15 8.10 -12.00
N GLN A 65 0.10 9.09 -11.11
CA GLN A 65 1.10 10.15 -11.00
C GLN A 65 1.65 10.23 -9.58
N VAL A 66 2.94 10.53 -9.48
CA VAL A 66 3.68 10.76 -8.24
C VAL A 66 4.51 12.04 -8.37
N VAL A 67 4.79 12.68 -7.25
CA VAL A 67 5.63 13.89 -7.18
C VAL A 67 6.86 13.56 -6.38
N CYS A 68 8.04 13.78 -6.95
CA CYS A 68 9.31 13.55 -6.27
C CYS A 68 9.46 14.49 -5.07
N SER A 69 9.74 13.98 -3.88
CA SER A 69 9.92 14.81 -2.68
C SER A 69 11.29 15.51 -2.61
N VAL A 70 12.22 15.15 -3.51
CA VAL A 70 13.56 15.73 -3.57
C VAL A 70 13.64 16.92 -4.51
N CYS A 71 12.93 16.88 -5.64
CA CYS A 71 13.04 17.89 -6.70
C CYS A 71 11.69 18.35 -7.28
N ASP A 72 10.58 17.97 -6.63
CA ASP A 72 9.21 18.37 -6.96
C ASP A 72 8.72 18.01 -8.37
N THR A 73 9.45 17.14 -9.08
CA THR A 73 9.05 16.67 -10.41
C THR A 73 7.83 15.76 -10.30
N GLU A 74 6.74 16.15 -10.96
CA GLU A 74 5.57 15.30 -11.19
C GLU A 74 5.82 14.37 -12.39
N GLN A 75 5.53 13.09 -12.22
CA GLN A 75 5.79 12.06 -13.22
C GLN A 75 4.86 10.85 -13.06
N PRO A 76 4.71 10.01 -14.11
CA PRO A 76 4.07 8.73 -13.97
C PRO A 76 4.72 7.86 -12.88
N VAL A 77 3.94 6.96 -12.29
CA VAL A 77 4.44 5.98 -11.31
C VAL A 77 5.62 5.23 -11.93
N ALA A 78 6.77 5.37 -11.28
CA ALA A 78 8.01 4.69 -11.59
C ALA A 78 8.84 4.55 -10.30
N PRO A 79 9.80 3.61 -10.23
CA PRO A 79 10.68 3.46 -9.06
C PRO A 79 11.69 4.59 -8.92
N VAL A 80 12.05 5.28 -10.01
CA VAL A 80 13.13 6.27 -10.05
C VAL A 80 12.58 7.60 -10.57
N CYS A 81 13.06 8.71 -10.02
CA CYS A 81 12.71 10.03 -10.50
C CYS A 81 13.33 10.30 -11.89
N THR A 82 12.51 10.72 -12.85
CA THR A 82 12.96 10.99 -14.23
C THR A 82 13.87 12.21 -14.34
N ASN A 83 13.76 13.16 -13.41
CA ASN A 83 14.56 14.38 -13.40
C ASN A 83 15.82 14.24 -12.54
N CYS A 84 15.66 13.98 -11.23
CA CYS A 84 16.81 13.95 -10.32
C CYS A 84 17.46 12.57 -10.19
N GLY A 85 16.87 11.48 -10.70
CA GLY A 85 17.49 10.15 -10.71
C GLY A 85 17.52 9.43 -9.35
N VAL A 86 16.89 9.96 -8.31
CA VAL A 86 16.80 9.29 -7.01
C VAL A 86 15.84 8.10 -7.08
N SER A 87 16.13 7.05 -6.31
CA SER A 87 15.13 6.02 -6.03
C SER A 87 14.02 6.63 -5.17
N MET A 88 12.76 6.39 -5.53
CA MET A 88 11.61 6.91 -4.77
C MET A 88 11.23 6.02 -3.57
N GLY A 89 11.77 4.80 -3.52
CA GLY A 89 11.53 3.79 -2.50
C GLY A 89 12.51 2.62 -2.68
N GLU A 90 13.13 2.14 -1.61
CA GLU A 90 13.97 0.94 -1.68
C GLU A 90 13.17 -0.31 -2.06
N TYR A 91 11.98 -0.44 -1.47
CA TYR A 91 10.95 -1.35 -1.93
C TYR A 91 9.96 -0.60 -2.81
N PHE A 92 9.79 -1.08 -4.04
CA PHE A 92 8.74 -0.61 -4.96
C PHE A 92 7.88 -1.77 -5.43
N CYS A 93 6.56 -1.60 -5.37
CA CYS A 93 5.60 -2.51 -5.97
C CYS A 93 4.72 -1.76 -6.97
N ASP A 94 4.91 -2.03 -8.25
CA ASP A 94 4.14 -1.40 -9.32
C ASP A 94 2.66 -1.77 -9.27
N ILE A 95 2.32 -3.01 -8.89
CA ILE A 95 0.92 -3.45 -8.81
C ILE A 95 0.17 -2.64 -7.74
N CYS A 96 0.78 -2.45 -6.57
CA CYS A 96 0.15 -1.72 -5.46
C CYS A 96 0.45 -0.23 -5.45
N LYS A 97 1.27 0.27 -6.37
CA LYS A 97 1.80 1.65 -6.40
C LYS A 97 2.42 2.05 -5.06
N PHE A 98 3.17 1.11 -4.47
CA PHE A 98 3.66 1.19 -3.10
C PHE A 98 5.18 1.40 -3.06
N TYR A 99 5.64 2.28 -2.17
CA TYR A 99 7.02 2.71 -2.01
C TYR A 99 7.34 2.73 -0.50
N ASP A 100 8.45 2.11 -0.09
CA ASP A 100 8.98 2.22 1.28
C ASP A 100 10.51 2.09 1.26
N ASP A 101 11.22 2.98 1.94
CA ASP A 101 12.67 2.93 2.14
C ASP A 101 13.04 1.99 3.29
N ASP A 102 12.10 1.76 4.21
CA ASP A 102 12.29 0.92 5.38
C ASP A 102 12.05 -0.55 5.04
N THR A 103 13.06 -1.20 4.46
CA THR A 103 12.98 -2.61 4.02
C THR A 103 13.10 -3.62 5.15
N GLU A 104 13.44 -3.20 6.38
CA GLU A 104 13.53 -4.09 7.54
C GLU A 104 12.18 -4.73 7.88
N LYS A 105 11.09 -4.07 7.46
CA LYS A 105 9.72 -4.60 7.52
C LYS A 105 9.52 -5.87 6.69
N GLY A 106 10.38 -6.18 5.72
CA GLY A 106 10.25 -7.36 4.87
C GLY A 106 8.97 -7.32 4.03
N GLN A 107 8.74 -6.21 3.32
CA GLN A 107 7.57 -6.06 2.45
C GLN A 107 7.63 -7.06 1.31
N PHE A 108 6.48 -7.63 0.96
CA PHE A 108 6.37 -8.48 -0.22
C PHE A 108 4.97 -8.40 -0.82
N HIS A 109 4.88 -8.52 -2.15
CA HIS A 109 3.60 -8.63 -2.84
C HIS A 109 3.11 -10.08 -2.87
N CYS A 110 1.88 -10.32 -2.40
CA CYS A 110 1.20 -11.59 -2.64
C CYS A 110 0.32 -11.45 -3.88
N HIS A 111 0.68 -12.14 -4.96
CA HIS A 111 -0.07 -12.08 -6.23
C HIS A 111 -1.50 -12.62 -6.09
N ASP A 112 -1.70 -13.68 -5.31
CA ASP A 112 -3.03 -14.27 -5.09
C ASP A 112 -3.97 -13.32 -4.30
N CYS A 113 -3.42 -12.52 -3.38
CA CYS A 113 -4.20 -11.49 -2.67
C CYS A 113 -4.25 -10.15 -3.39
N GLY A 114 -3.38 -9.93 -4.38
CA GLY A 114 -3.21 -8.63 -5.06
C GLY A 114 -2.65 -7.51 -4.18
N ILE A 115 -2.15 -7.78 -2.99
CA ILE A 115 -1.70 -6.74 -2.04
C ILE A 115 -0.32 -7.02 -1.45
N CYS A 116 0.40 -5.93 -1.12
CA CYS A 116 1.62 -6.02 -0.32
C CYS A 116 1.30 -6.36 1.14
N ARG A 117 2.13 -7.23 1.72
CA ARG A 117 2.17 -7.63 3.12
C ARG A 117 3.54 -7.27 3.71
N ILE A 118 3.65 -7.35 5.02
CA ILE A 118 4.82 -7.02 5.84
C ILE A 118 5.18 -8.25 6.68
N GLY A 119 6.47 -8.48 6.94
CA GLY A 119 6.98 -9.54 7.81
C GLY A 119 7.78 -10.63 7.10
N GLY A 120 8.21 -10.41 5.86
CA GLY A 120 9.05 -11.35 5.09
C GLY A 120 8.23 -12.39 4.34
N ARG A 121 8.53 -12.60 3.04
CA ARG A 121 7.79 -13.57 2.19
C ARG A 121 7.90 -14.98 2.76
N GLU A 122 9.08 -15.31 3.28
CA GLU A 122 9.45 -16.59 3.85
C GLU A 122 8.71 -16.94 5.14
N ASN A 123 8.04 -15.98 5.78
CA ASN A 123 7.27 -16.19 7.01
C ASN A 123 5.77 -16.35 6.76
N PHE A 124 5.32 -16.20 5.51
CA PHE A 124 3.91 -16.26 5.13
C PHE A 124 3.64 -17.29 4.04
N TYR A 125 2.41 -17.78 3.98
CA TYR A 125 1.90 -18.52 2.84
C TYR A 125 0.48 -18.07 2.53
N HIS A 126 0.10 -18.18 1.26
CA HIS A 126 -1.28 -17.95 0.82
C HIS A 126 -2.09 -19.24 0.95
N CYS A 127 -3.15 -19.22 1.74
CA CYS A 127 -4.11 -20.32 1.81
C CYS A 127 -5.15 -20.16 0.70
N LYS A 128 -5.04 -20.96 -0.36
CA LYS A 128 -5.98 -20.94 -1.50
C LYS A 128 -7.44 -21.22 -1.09
N LYS A 129 -7.65 -21.98 -0.01
CA LYS A 129 -9.00 -22.28 0.50
C LYS A 129 -9.67 -21.07 1.15
N CYS A 130 -8.89 -20.24 1.86
CA CYS A 130 -9.38 -19.04 2.53
C CYS A 130 -9.21 -17.77 1.68
N GLY A 131 -8.45 -17.82 0.58
CA GLY A 131 -8.10 -16.65 -0.22
C GLY A 131 -7.24 -15.62 0.54
N SER A 132 -6.53 -16.03 1.59
CA SER A 132 -5.83 -15.13 2.52
C SER A 132 -4.42 -15.58 2.86
N CYS A 133 -3.54 -14.62 3.15
CA CYS A 133 -2.18 -14.88 3.64
C CYS A 133 -2.17 -15.07 5.15
N TYR A 134 -1.47 -16.11 5.62
CA TYR A 134 -1.26 -16.40 7.03
C TYR A 134 0.23 -16.62 7.32
N SER A 135 0.61 -16.42 8.58
CA SER A 135 1.93 -16.82 9.08
C SER A 135 2.12 -18.33 8.91
N ILE A 136 3.33 -18.77 8.54
CA ILE A 136 3.69 -20.19 8.45
C ILE A 136 3.50 -20.92 9.78
N SER A 137 3.59 -20.23 10.91
CA SER A 137 3.28 -20.82 12.22
C SER A 137 1.83 -21.33 12.35
N LEU A 138 0.91 -20.85 11.50
CA LEU A 138 -0.48 -21.27 11.43
C LEU A 138 -0.75 -22.32 10.35
N ARG A 139 0.32 -22.85 9.72
CA ARG A 139 0.21 -23.95 8.76
C ARG A 139 -0.45 -25.14 9.46
N ASP A 140 -1.48 -25.68 8.82
CA ASP A 140 -2.29 -26.81 9.26
C ASP A 140 -3.21 -26.58 10.48
N ASN A 141 -3.02 -25.51 11.26
CA ASN A 141 -3.85 -25.20 12.42
C ASN A 141 -4.96 -24.16 12.19
N HIS A 142 -4.87 -23.35 11.12
CA HIS A 142 -5.90 -22.32 10.84
C HIS A 142 -7.17 -22.85 10.15
N CYS A 143 -7.14 -24.07 9.58
CA CYS A 143 -8.27 -24.70 8.89
C CYS A 143 -8.90 -25.85 9.70
N VAL A 144 -8.83 -25.80 11.03
CA VAL A 144 -9.17 -26.95 11.90
C VAL A 144 -10.68 -27.17 12.10
N TRP A 145 -11.54 -26.22 11.71
CA TRP A 145 -12.99 -26.44 11.78
C TRP A 145 -13.55 -26.74 10.38
N ARG A 146 -14.32 -27.83 10.26
CA ARG A 146 -15.08 -28.25 9.05
C ARG A 146 -16.17 -27.23 8.69
N THR A 147 -15.78 -26.00 8.41
CA THR A 147 -16.62 -24.93 7.91
C THR A 147 -15.88 -24.28 6.76
N PRO A 148 -16.55 -23.95 5.66
CA PRO A 148 -15.95 -23.10 4.63
C PRO A 148 -15.36 -21.87 5.31
N CYS A 149 -14.08 -21.60 5.04
CA CYS A 149 -13.39 -20.41 5.48
C CYS A 149 -13.96 -19.21 4.72
N GLY A 150 -15.20 -18.82 5.04
CA GLY A 150 -15.99 -17.86 4.27
C GLY A 150 -17.46 -18.25 4.23
N THR A 151 -18.19 -17.96 5.30
CA THR A 151 -19.52 -17.28 5.33
C THR A 151 -20.10 -17.37 6.73
N THR A 152 -19.86 -16.35 7.56
CA THR A 152 -20.82 -15.87 8.55
C THR A 152 -20.59 -14.38 8.78
N ALA A 153 -21.08 -13.54 7.86
CA ALA A 153 -21.79 -12.35 8.34
C ALA A 153 -23.24 -12.80 8.49
N PRO A 154 -23.92 -12.56 9.64
CA PRO A 154 -25.35 -12.74 9.66
C PRO A 154 -25.92 -11.68 8.71
N PHE A 155 -26.43 -12.13 7.57
CA PHE A 155 -27.51 -11.40 6.94
C PHE A 155 -28.62 -11.38 7.99
N VAL A 156 -28.76 -10.27 8.70
CA VAL A 156 -29.99 -9.98 9.41
C VAL A 156 -31.06 -9.92 8.33
N THR A 157 -31.82 -11.00 8.20
CA THR A 157 -33.00 -11.05 7.35
C THR A 157 -34.02 -10.11 7.96
N SER A 158 -34.00 -8.84 7.54
CA SER A 158 -35.14 -7.97 7.78
C SER A 158 -36.20 -8.32 6.73
N SER A 159 -37.15 -9.14 7.13
CA SER A 159 -38.39 -9.38 6.38
C SER A 159 -39.49 -9.81 7.34
N PHE A 160 -40.32 -8.81 7.66
CA PHE A 160 -41.71 -8.88 8.11
C PHE A 160 -42.02 -9.35 9.54
N LEU A 161 -42.59 -8.44 10.35
CA LEU A 161 -44.02 -8.51 10.65
C LEU A 161 -44.61 -7.14 10.99
N THR A 162 -45.67 -6.80 10.27
CA THR A 162 -46.68 -5.79 10.59
C THR A 162 -47.29 -6.00 11.98
N ARG A 163 -47.21 -4.98 12.84
CA ARG A 163 -48.33 -4.28 13.50
C ARG A 163 -47.82 -3.15 14.38
#